data_AF-A0A1W6CYR0-F1
#
_entry.id   AF-A0A1W6CYR0-F1
#
_cell.length_a   1.000
_cell.length_b   1.000
_cell.length_c   1.000
_cell.angle_alpha   90.00
_cell.angle_beta   90.00
_cell.angle_gamma   90.00
#
_symmetry.space_group_name_H-M   'P 1'
#
loop_
_entity.id
_entity.type
_entity.pdbx_description
1 polymer ?
#
loop_
_entity_poly.entity_id
_entity_poly.type
_entity_poly.pdbx_seq_one_letter_code
_entity_poly.pdbx_strand_id
1 'polypeptide(L)' 'MTIWNILLWCGLALTAAGLAGIAWCILAVIRARRAGLPDAAMRLRMQRVVAVNMGALAASMLGLMAVAISIMLGR' A
#
# COMPACT_ATOMS: atom_id res chain seq x y z
N MET A 1 10.16 0.77 -26.93
CA MET A 1 9.30 0.93 -25.73
C MET A 1 9.26 2.42 -25.40
N THR A 2 8.15 3.09 -25.73
CA THR A 2 7.98 4.53 -25.49
C THR A 2 7.97 4.83 -23.98
N ILE A 3 8.53 5.98 -23.58
CA ILE A 3 8.62 6.45 -22.19
C ILE A 3 7.25 6.39 -21.47
N TRP A 4 6.16 6.62 -22.21
CA TRP A 4 4.78 6.44 -21.78
C TRP A 4 4.49 5.07 -21.19
N ASN A 5 4.92 4.00 -21.86
CA ASN A 5 4.65 2.65 -21.43
C ASN A 5 5.40 2.33 -20.13
N ILE A 6 6.62 2.86 -19.97
CA ILE A 6 7.43 2.68 -18.74
C ILE A 6 6.74 3.40 -17.57
N LEU A 7 6.29 4.63 -17.77
CA LEU A 7 5.60 5.42 -16.76
C LEU A 7 4.28 4.77 -16.31
N LEU A 8 3.51 4.26 -17.28
CA LEU A 8 2.22 3.61 -17.03
C LEU A 8 2.41 2.26 -16.30
N TRP A 9 3.37 1.43 -16.74
CA TRP A 9 3.69 0.17 -16.05
C TRP A 9 4.30 0.39 -14.66
N CYS A 10 5.18 1.38 -14.48
CA CYS A 10 5.71 1.74 -13.15
C CYS A 10 4.60 2.23 -12.22
N GLY A 11 3.71 3.10 -12.69
CA GLY A 11 2.59 3.61 -11.89
C GLY A 11 1.61 2.48 -11.51
N LEU A 12 1.29 1.59 -12.45
CA LEU A 12 0.44 0.43 -12.20
C LEU A 12 1.08 -0.52 -11.19
N ALA A 13 2.37 -0.85 -11.35
CA ALA A 13 3.11 -1.70 -10.43
C ALA A 13 3.19 -1.09 -9.03
N LEU A 14 3.45 0.22 -8.93
CA LEU A 14 3.54 0.92 -7.65
C LEU A 14 2.19 0.97 -6.92
N THR A 15 1.11 1.21 -7.66
CA THR A 15 -0.26 1.20 -7.14
C THR A 15 -0.67 -0.20 -6.67
N ALA A 16 -0.36 -1.23 -7.45
CA ALA A 16 -0.62 -2.63 -7.10
C ALA A 16 0.19 -3.06 -5.87
N ALA A 17 1.45 -2.62 -5.76
CA ALA A 17 2.28 -2.87 -4.58
C ALA A 17 1.71 -2.19 -3.32
N GLY A 18 1.25 -0.94 -3.43
CA GLY A 18 0.56 -0.24 -2.34
C GLY A 18 -0.71 -0.96 -1.89
N LEU A 19 -1.53 -1.42 -2.84
CA LEU A 19 -2.74 -2.19 -2.55
C LEU A 19 -2.43 -3.54 -1.87
N ALA A 20 -1.38 -4.23 -2.32
CA ALA A 20 -0.91 -5.45 -1.68
C ALA A 20 -0.43 -5.20 -0.24
N GLY A 21 0.23 -4.06 0.01
CA GLY A 21 0.62 -3.62 1.35
C GLY A 21 -0.58 -3.39 2.28
N ILE A 22 -1.64 -2.75 1.77
CA ILE A 22 -2.90 -2.56 2.52
C ILE A 22 -3.54 -3.94 2.84
N ALA A 23 -3.62 -4.84 1.86
CA ALA A 23 -4.17 -6.18 2.06
C ALA A 23 -3.39 -6.98 3.12
N TRP A 24 -2.05 -6.91 3.11
CA TRP A 24 -1.21 -7.52 4.13
C TRP A 24 -1.49 -6.94 5.52
N CYS A 25 -1.67 -5.62 5.62
CA CYS A 25 -2.05 -4.94 6.86
C CYS A 25 -3.35 -5.51 7.44
N ILE A 26 -4.38 -5.63 6.61
CA ILE A 26 -5.70 -6.17 7.00
C ILE A 26 -5.56 -7.60 7.52
N LEU A 27 -4.84 -8.46 6.79
CA LEU A 27 -4.60 -9.85 7.21
C LEU A 27 -3.82 -9.93 8.52
N ALA A 28 -2.82 -9.06 8.73
CA ALA A 28 -2.06 -8.99 9.97
C ALA A 28 -2.92 -8.58 11.18
N VAL A 29 -3.85 -7.63 11.02
CA VAL A 29 -4.82 -7.26 12.07
C VAL A 29 -5.76 -8.42 12.37
N ILE A 30 -6.36 -9.03 11.35
CA ILE A 30 -7.31 -10.14 11.53
C ILE A 30 -6.63 -11.30 12.25
N ARG A 31 -5.39 -11.61 11.89
CA ARG A 31 -4.61 -12.69 12.52
C ARG A 31 -4.23 -12.37 13.95
N ALA A 32 -3.86 -11.11 14.26
CA ALA A 32 -3.61 -10.67 15.62
C ALA A 32 -4.88 -10.69 16.49
N ARG A 33 -6.01 -10.24 15.95
CA ARG A 33 -7.32 -10.30 16.63
C ARG A 33 -7.76 -11.73 16.91
N ARG A 34 -7.60 -12.65 15.94
CA ARG A 34 -7.94 -14.08 16.13
C ARG A 34 -7.03 -14.78 17.14
N ALA A 35 -5.81 -14.30 17.33
CA ALA A 35 -4.85 -14.89 18.27
C ALA A 35 -5.05 -14.44 19.73
N GLY A 36 -6.02 -13.57 20.03
CA GLY A 36 -6.41 -13.23 21.40
C GLY A 36 -5.25 -12.71 22.27
N LEU A 37 -4.36 -11.89 21.69
CA LEU A 37 -3.17 -11.44 22.41
C LEU A 37 -3.52 -10.54 23.61
N PRO A 38 -2.80 -10.65 24.73
CA PRO A 38 -2.95 -9.77 25.89
C PRO A 38 -2.70 -8.29 25.52
N ASP A 39 -3.45 -7.37 26.15
CA ASP A 39 -3.58 -5.95 25.76
C ASP A 39 -2.27 -5.22 25.48
N ALA A 40 -1.21 -5.52 26.23
CA ALA A 40 0.11 -4.91 26.04
C ALA A 40 0.74 -5.30 24.69
N ALA A 41 0.61 -6.56 24.28
CA ALA A 41 1.12 -7.05 23.00
C ALA A 41 0.25 -6.60 21.81
N MET A 42 -1.06 -6.46 22.03
CA MET A 42 -2.02 -5.95 21.05
C MET A 42 -1.71 -4.51 20.64
N ARG A 43 -1.42 -3.62 21.62
CA ARG A 43 -1.04 -2.22 21.35
C ARG A 43 0.22 -2.09 20.51
N LEU A 44 1.26 -2.86 20.86
CA LEU A 44 2.54 -2.84 20.14
C LEU A 44 2.40 -3.36 18.71
N ARG A 45 1.53 -4.37 18.50
CA ARG A 45 1.18 -4.88 17.17
C ARG A 45 0.39 -3.85 16.37
N MET A 46 -0.62 -3.22 16.98
CA MET A 46 -1.42 -2.18 16.32
C MET A 46 -0.57 -1.01 15.85
N GLN A 47 0.37 -0.51 16.67
CA GLN A 47 1.26 0.58 16.27
C GLN A 47 2.09 0.23 15.03
N ARG A 48 2.66 -0.98 14.96
CA ARG A 48 3.37 -1.46 13.77
C ARG A 48 2.46 -1.55 12.55
N VAL A 49 1.25 -2.07 12.72
CA VAL A 49 0.32 -2.24 11.61
C VAL A 49 -0.16 -0.88 11.08
N VAL A 50 -0.42 0.09 11.95
CA VAL A 50 -0.77 1.46 11.53
C VAL A 50 0.39 2.12 10.78
N ALA A 51 1.63 1.96 11.25
CA ALA A 51 2.81 2.46 10.54
C ALA A 51 2.96 1.85 9.13
N VAL A 52 2.75 0.53 9.01
CA VAL A 52 2.77 -0.16 7.70
C VAL A 52 1.61 0.29 6.82
N ASN A 53 0.42 0.49 7.38
CA ASN A 53 -0.75 0.97 6.63
C ASN A 53 -0.55 2.39 6.11
N MET A 54 0.04 3.28 6.92
CA MET A 54 0.36 4.64 6.50
C MET A 54 1.43 4.65 5.40
N GLY A 55 2.45 3.78 5.50
CA GLY A 55 3.43 3.59 4.42
C GLY A 55 2.79 3.06 3.13
N ALA A 56 1.90 2.07 3.24
CA ALA A 56 1.19 1.49 2.10
C ALA A 56 0.22 2.51 1.45
N LEU A 57 -0.47 3.32 2.27
CA LEU A 57 -1.35 4.39 1.80
C LEU A 57 -0.56 5.46 1.02
N ALA A 58 0.59 5.89 1.56
CA ALA A 58 1.47 6.84 0.88
C ALA A 58 1.99 6.27 -0.45
N ALA A 59 2.41 4.99 -0.46
CA ALA A 59 2.84 4.31 -1.69
C ALA A 59 1.71 4.20 -2.73
N SER A 60 0.47 3.89 -2.30
CA SER A 60 -0.70 3.87 -3.18
C SER A 60 -1.04 5.26 -3.74
N MET A 61 -0.97 6.32 -2.92
CA MET A 61 -1.20 7.69 -3.39
C MET A 61 -0.14 8.12 -4.42
N LEU A 62 1.14 7.85 -4.15
CA LEU A 62 2.23 8.17 -5.09
C LEU A 62 2.09 7.38 -6.40
N GLY A 63 1.73 6.10 -6.32
CA GLY A 63 1.43 5.27 -7.50
C GLY A 63 0.28 5.80 -8.33
N LEU A 64 -0.84 6.16 -7.69
CA LEU A 64 -2.01 6.70 -8.38
C LEU A 64 -1.69 8.05 -9.03
N MET A 65 -0.95 8.93 -8.34
CA MET A 65 -0.49 10.20 -8.91
C MET A 65 0.41 9.98 -10.13
N ALA A 66 1.34 9.02 -10.07
CA ALA A 66 2.19 8.67 -11.22
C ALA A 66 1.38 8.13 -12.40
N VAL A 67 0.38 7.27 -12.16
CA VAL A 67 -0.55 6.80 -13.20
C VAL A 67 -1.34 7.96 -13.80
N ALA A 68 -1.89 8.85 -12.96
CA ALA A 68 -2.65 10.00 -13.40
C ALA A 68 -1.80 10.94 -14.28
N ILE A 69 -0.56 11.25 -13.87
CA ILE A 69 0.39 12.02 -14.68
C ILE A 69 0.66 11.32 -16.00
N SER A 70 0.83 9.99 -15.99
CA SER A 70 1.07 9.20 -17.21
C SER A 70 -0.10 9.27 -18.19
N ILE A 71 -1.35 9.26 -17.71
CA ILE A 71 -2.56 9.37 -18.54
C ILE A 71 -2.75 10.81 -19.05
N MET A 72 -2.50 11.81 -18.19
CA MET A 72 -2.64 13.22 -18.55
C MET A 72 -1.61 13.67 -19.55
N LEU A 73 -0.37 13.26 -19.33
CA LEU A 73 0.76 13.62 -20.18
C LEU A 73 0.79 12.71 -21.42
N GLY A 74 0.25 11.48 -21.34
CA GLY A 74 0.16 10.49 -22.42
C GLY A 74 -1.05 10.66 -23.34
N ARG A 75 -1.49 11.91 -23.49
CA ARG A 75 -2.16 12.36 -24.72
C ARG A 75 -1.11 12.75 -25.75
#